data_AF-A0A1M2W340-F1
#
_entry.id   AF-A0A1M2W340-F1
#
_cell.length_a   1.000
_cell.length_b   1.000
_cell.length_c   1.000
_cell.angle_alpha   90.00
_cell.angle_beta   90.00
_cell.angle_gamma   90.00
#
_symmetry.space_group_name_H-M   'P 1'
#
loop_
_entity.id
_entity.type
_entity.pdbx_description
1 polymer ?
#
loop_
_entity_poly.entity_id
_entity_poly.type
_entity_poly.pdbx_seq_one_letter_code
_entity_poly.pdbx_strand_id
1 'polypeptide(L)'
;MSTATMTATQTLPPMMTTTEVPLVAGDALRAVDTPVVSPPSGSPPPVGGPRNSSPTNSIGKSKGHRRTSSAASDIAKAAGIDLEAVSMAEARKIMSEEHKILGFRPPQGSFAAEVQSLAAKHPDGKPGAVLPDTTKLKEIAREDALRILAERKTSTGADKDALPAAAKTNGSEKVTPARVSPPVDVPGVNLNKISATDARVLMSHEHRALGFRPPPGSLAAEAQSAAARHPDGDGTHLADETLREIALRDAERIKADRGDVVPVPGAGEVPVNLAAVGKEAAAAIASVEARALGHPPPSGSIAAEAQSAADQHPAGGSFDPAKNPVEMEQVVDAAREEGERLRAQEEGAAGTETSRETAMEESSECTPTPPSSMKVDEAVGTERITAAPPSVVRGLTTPPLSRSETGDSVEIVCDVLA
;
A
#
# COMPACT_ATOMS: atom_id res chain seq x y z
N MET A 1 -25.39 50.09 22.71
CA MET A 1 -24.02 50.49 22.30
C MET A 1 -23.09 49.36 22.72
N SER A 2 -22.88 48.39 21.84
CA SER A 2 -22.08 47.20 22.15
C SER A 2 -20.83 47.24 21.28
N THR A 3 -19.69 47.35 21.94
CA THR A 3 -18.35 47.43 21.37
C THR A 3 -17.89 46.05 20.92
N ALA A 4 -17.59 45.90 19.63
CA ALA A 4 -16.98 44.71 19.05
C ALA A 4 -15.45 44.82 19.13
N THR A 5 -14.82 43.86 19.81
CA THR A 5 -13.36 43.72 19.91
C THR A 5 -12.88 42.79 18.81
N MET A 6 -12.12 43.31 17.83
CA MET A 6 -11.45 42.48 16.82
C MET A 6 -10.03 42.15 17.28
N THR A 7 -9.74 40.86 17.40
CA THR A 7 -8.39 40.35 17.69
C THR A 7 -7.71 39.99 16.37
N ALA A 8 -6.66 40.72 16.01
CA ALA A 8 -5.85 40.45 14.83
C ALA A 8 -4.67 39.54 15.21
N THR A 9 -4.64 38.33 14.65
CA THR A 9 -3.53 37.38 14.81
C THR A 9 -2.45 37.71 13.78
N GLN A 10 -1.29 38.13 14.27
CA GLN A 10 -0.12 38.50 13.47
C GLN A 10 0.77 37.26 13.27
N THR A 11 0.77 36.70 12.06
CA THR A 11 1.62 35.58 11.66
C THR A 11 3.05 36.07 11.37
N LEU A 12 4.02 35.66 12.19
CA LEU A 12 5.44 35.91 11.95
C LEU A 12 6.03 34.89 10.98
N PRO A 13 6.96 35.29 10.09
CA PRO A 13 7.58 34.38 9.13
C PRO A 13 8.59 33.43 9.79
N PRO A 14 8.76 32.20 9.26
CA PRO A 14 9.68 31.21 9.81
C PRO A 14 11.14 31.61 9.58
N MET A 15 11.91 31.70 10.65
CA MET A 15 13.35 31.92 10.59
C MET A 15 14.03 30.61 10.17
N MET A 16 14.75 30.64 9.04
CA MET A 16 15.60 29.53 8.62
C MET A 16 16.88 29.50 9.46
N THR A 17 17.05 28.46 10.27
CA THR A 17 18.31 28.15 10.96
C THR A 17 19.16 27.27 10.05
N THR A 18 20.22 27.84 9.48
CA THR A 18 21.25 27.10 8.75
C THR A 18 22.25 26.52 9.76
N THR A 19 22.11 25.24 10.09
CA THR A 19 23.10 24.52 10.90
C THR A 19 24.27 24.12 10.01
N GLU A 20 25.37 24.86 10.11
CA GLU A 20 26.67 24.44 9.58
C GLU A 20 27.16 23.19 10.31
N VAL A 21 27.41 22.12 9.56
CA VAL A 21 28.03 20.89 10.06
C VAL A 21 29.52 20.97 9.75
N PRO A 22 30.42 21.00 10.75
CA PRO A 22 31.86 21.01 10.50
C PRO A 22 32.31 19.66 9.91
N LEU A 23 32.90 19.73 8.71
CA LEU A 23 33.60 18.62 8.08
C LEU A 23 34.89 18.33 8.86
N VAL A 24 34.84 17.33 9.73
CA VAL A 24 36.04 16.73 10.33
C VAL A 24 36.64 15.76 9.32
N ALA A 25 37.69 16.19 8.64
CA ALA A 25 38.57 15.35 7.85
C ALA A 25 39.37 14.43 8.79
N GLY A 26 38.81 13.27 9.11
CA GLY A 26 39.48 12.21 9.86
C GLY A 26 40.02 11.14 8.92
N ASP A 27 41.27 11.30 8.52
CA ASP A 27 42.07 10.28 7.83
C ASP A 27 42.42 9.16 8.82
N ALA A 28 41.56 8.14 8.88
CA ALA A 28 41.74 6.98 9.74
C ALA A 28 42.37 5.82 8.94
N LEU A 29 43.69 5.91 8.75
CA LEU A 29 44.52 4.77 8.32
C LEU A 29 44.48 3.69 9.41
N ARG A 30 43.53 2.75 9.30
CA ARG A 30 43.58 1.49 10.05
C ARG A 30 44.58 0.56 9.36
N ALA A 31 45.80 0.54 9.90
CA ALA A 31 46.72 -0.57 9.72
C ALA A 31 46.09 -1.82 10.36
N VAL A 32 45.64 -2.76 9.52
CA VAL A 32 45.27 -4.11 9.94
C VAL A 32 46.48 -5.02 9.73
N ASP A 33 47.27 -5.18 10.79
CA ASP A 33 48.21 -6.30 10.90
C ASP A 33 47.39 -7.60 10.99
N THR A 34 47.23 -8.26 9.85
CA THR A 34 46.72 -9.63 9.82
C THR A 34 47.90 -10.60 9.90
N PRO A 35 47.90 -11.57 10.82
CA PRO A 35 48.96 -12.57 10.87
C PRO A 35 48.91 -13.44 9.62
N VAL A 36 50.05 -13.52 8.93
CA VAL A 36 50.32 -14.43 7.80
C VAL A 36 50.08 -15.86 8.26
N VAL A 37 48.94 -16.44 7.83
CA VAL A 37 48.72 -17.89 7.86
C VAL A 37 49.21 -18.46 6.55
N SER A 38 50.31 -19.21 6.60
CA SER A 38 50.85 -19.92 5.44
C SER A 38 49.84 -20.95 4.91
N PRO A 39 49.54 -20.99 3.61
CA PRO A 39 48.70 -22.03 3.04
C PRO A 39 49.42 -23.40 3.06
N PRO A 40 48.70 -24.51 3.28
CA PRO A 40 49.30 -25.84 3.18
C PRO A 40 49.78 -26.12 1.75
N SER A 41 51.08 -26.35 1.63
CA SER A 41 51.74 -26.89 0.44
C SER A 41 51.24 -28.31 0.19
N GLY A 42 50.70 -28.57 -1.01
CA GLY A 42 50.47 -29.94 -1.46
C GLY A 42 49.35 -30.12 -2.47
N SER A 43 49.52 -29.63 -3.70
CA SER A 43 48.87 -30.22 -4.89
C SER A 43 49.64 -29.81 -6.15
N PRO A 44 50.06 -30.76 -7.01
CA PRO A 44 50.86 -30.46 -8.20
C PRO A 44 50.02 -29.80 -9.31
N PRO A 45 50.61 -28.91 -10.13
CA PRO A 45 49.89 -28.25 -11.21
C PRO A 45 49.66 -29.22 -12.39
N PRO A 46 48.49 -29.17 -13.06
CA PRO A 46 48.34 -29.80 -14.35
C PRO A 46 49.16 -29.04 -15.40
N VAL A 47 49.96 -29.82 -16.11
CA VAL A 47 50.85 -29.44 -17.21
C VAL A 47 50.11 -28.59 -18.25
N GLY A 48 50.69 -27.42 -18.55
CA GLY A 48 50.24 -26.54 -19.61
C GLY A 48 50.42 -27.15 -21.00
N GLY A 49 49.37 -27.06 -21.81
CA GLY A 49 49.45 -27.18 -23.27
C GLY A 49 49.48 -25.76 -23.88
N PRO A 50 50.46 -25.43 -24.73
CA PRO A 50 50.45 -24.19 -25.49
C PRO A 50 49.55 -24.38 -26.72
N ARG A 51 48.81 -23.35 -27.15
CA ARG A 51 48.73 -22.95 -28.57
C ARG A 51 47.78 -21.79 -28.84
N ASN A 52 48.38 -20.79 -29.47
CA ASN A 52 47.88 -20.00 -30.60
C ASN A 52 46.65 -19.11 -30.42
N SER A 53 46.97 -17.87 -30.06
CA SER A 53 46.42 -16.68 -30.69
C SER A 53 46.48 -16.73 -32.23
N SER A 54 45.31 -16.63 -32.87
CA SER A 54 45.16 -16.11 -34.23
C SER A 54 43.92 -15.19 -34.26
N PRO A 55 44.04 -13.93 -34.68
CA PRO A 55 42.89 -13.04 -34.85
C PRO A 55 42.35 -13.24 -36.27
N THR A 56 41.38 -14.14 -36.44
CA THR A 56 40.61 -14.21 -37.68
C THR A 56 39.34 -13.39 -37.51
N ASN A 57 39.35 -12.22 -38.15
CA ASN A 57 38.16 -11.47 -38.55
C ASN A 57 37.25 -12.41 -39.36
N SER A 58 36.31 -13.06 -38.70
CA SER A 58 35.19 -13.73 -39.35
C SER A 58 33.91 -13.09 -38.87
N ILE A 59 33.37 -12.22 -39.71
CA ILE A 59 31.98 -11.76 -39.71
C ILE A 59 31.12 -13.00 -40.03
N GLY A 60 31.02 -13.90 -39.06
CA GLY A 60 30.11 -15.02 -39.07
C GLY A 60 28.83 -14.53 -38.41
N LYS A 61 27.76 -14.42 -39.19
CA LYS A 61 26.38 -14.27 -38.70
C LYS A 61 26.04 -15.51 -37.87
N SER A 62 26.50 -15.56 -36.61
CA SER A 62 25.96 -16.50 -35.66
C SER A 62 24.49 -16.13 -35.49
N LYS A 63 23.62 -17.06 -35.88
CA LYS A 63 22.25 -17.17 -35.36
C LYS A 63 22.38 -17.42 -33.86
N GLY A 64 22.88 -16.43 -33.12
CA GLY A 64 22.81 -16.42 -31.68
C GLY A 64 21.34 -16.58 -31.36
N HIS A 65 21.03 -17.43 -30.37
CA HIS A 65 19.80 -17.28 -29.62
C HIS A 65 19.68 -15.78 -29.36
N ARG A 66 18.81 -15.10 -30.12
CA ARG A 66 18.24 -13.84 -29.71
C ARG A 66 17.65 -14.24 -28.39
N ARG A 67 18.37 -13.92 -27.30
CA ARG A 67 17.82 -13.94 -25.96
C ARG A 67 16.50 -13.23 -26.17
N THR A 68 15.44 -14.00 -26.02
CA THR A 68 14.07 -13.52 -26.06
C THR A 68 14.12 -12.17 -25.37
N SER A 69 13.68 -11.12 -26.06
CA SER A 69 13.56 -9.80 -25.44
C SER A 69 13.03 -10.04 -24.03
N SER A 70 13.84 -9.64 -23.05
CA SER A 70 13.45 -9.76 -21.65
C SER A 70 12.09 -9.10 -21.53
N ALA A 71 11.21 -9.64 -20.69
CA ALA A 71 9.93 -8.99 -20.40
C ALA A 71 10.13 -7.50 -20.03
N ALA A 72 11.24 -7.20 -19.35
CA ALA A 72 11.71 -5.84 -19.06
C ALA A 72 11.92 -4.97 -20.31
N SER A 73 12.62 -5.46 -21.34
CA SER A 73 12.79 -4.73 -22.59
C SER A 73 11.48 -4.50 -23.33
N ASP A 74 10.53 -5.44 -23.23
CA ASP A 74 9.23 -5.32 -23.88
C ASP A 74 8.35 -4.25 -23.20
N ILE A 75 8.38 -4.16 -21.86
CA ILE A 75 7.67 -3.10 -21.11
C ILE A 75 8.22 -1.71 -21.45
N ALA A 76 9.55 -1.55 -21.47
CA ALA A 76 10.20 -0.30 -21.84
C ALA A 76 9.79 0.17 -23.24
N LYS A 77 9.77 -0.79 -24.18
CA LYS A 77 9.41 -0.55 -25.58
C LYS A 77 7.92 -0.22 -25.73
N ALA A 78 7.04 -0.86 -24.96
CA ALA A 78 5.62 -0.53 -24.92
C ALA A 78 5.38 0.89 -24.41
N ALA A 79 6.18 1.36 -23.44
CA ALA A 79 6.16 2.73 -22.95
C ALA A 79 6.86 3.75 -23.90
N GLY A 80 7.45 3.29 -25.01
CA GLY A 80 8.15 4.14 -25.96
C GLY A 80 9.46 4.73 -25.44
N ILE A 81 10.09 4.08 -24.46
CA ILE A 81 11.32 4.55 -23.83
C ILE A 81 12.54 3.86 -24.46
N ASP A 82 13.50 4.66 -24.92
CA ASP A 82 14.79 4.14 -25.38
C ASP A 82 15.73 3.89 -24.20
N LEU A 83 15.98 2.62 -23.90
CA LEU A 83 16.86 2.22 -22.80
C LEU A 83 18.33 2.61 -23.02
N GLU A 84 18.76 2.79 -24.28
CA GLU A 84 20.14 3.21 -24.57
C GLU A 84 20.38 4.70 -24.22
N ALA A 85 19.32 5.49 -24.11
CA ALA A 85 19.39 6.90 -23.73
C ALA A 85 19.62 7.10 -22.22
N VAL A 86 19.41 6.05 -21.41
CA VAL A 86 19.47 6.14 -19.94
C VAL A 86 20.93 6.21 -19.47
N SER A 87 21.23 7.19 -18.63
CA SER A 87 22.55 7.36 -18.01
C SER A 87 22.77 6.41 -16.82
N MET A 88 24.03 6.22 -16.41
CA MET A 88 24.35 5.39 -15.23
C MET A 88 23.74 5.94 -13.93
N ALA A 89 23.57 7.27 -13.83
CA ALA A 89 22.95 7.91 -12.68
C ALA A 89 21.45 7.57 -12.58
N GLU A 90 20.74 7.58 -13.70
CA GLU A 90 19.33 7.20 -13.77
C GLU A 90 19.13 5.70 -13.54
N ALA A 91 20.00 4.87 -14.11
CA ALA A 91 19.99 3.43 -13.87
C ALA A 91 20.10 3.10 -12.36
N ARG A 92 20.94 3.83 -11.60
CA ARG A 92 21.03 3.68 -10.14
C ARG A 92 19.75 4.08 -9.42
N LYS A 93 19.07 5.15 -9.88
CA LYS A 93 17.78 5.58 -9.31
C LYS A 93 16.71 4.51 -9.55
N ILE A 94 16.63 3.95 -10.75
CA ILE A 94 15.73 2.86 -11.11
C ILE A 94 15.99 1.62 -10.24
N MET A 95 17.26 1.23 -10.08
CA MET A 95 17.65 0.12 -9.21
C MET A 95 17.27 0.35 -7.75
N SER A 96 17.43 1.57 -7.24
CA SER A 96 17.02 1.92 -5.88
C SER A 96 15.50 1.88 -5.72
N GLU A 97 14.74 2.30 -6.72
CA GLU A 97 13.27 2.28 -6.68
C GLU A 97 12.75 0.83 -6.69
N GLU A 98 13.27 -0.02 -7.58
CA GLU A 98 12.88 -1.43 -7.64
C GLU A 98 13.28 -2.18 -6.35
N HIS A 99 14.48 -1.91 -5.82
CA HIS A 99 14.92 -2.46 -4.54
C HIS A 99 14.01 -2.03 -3.38
N LYS A 100 13.57 -0.77 -3.35
CA LYS A 100 12.69 -0.25 -2.29
C LYS A 100 11.36 -1.02 -2.24
N ILE A 101 10.84 -1.43 -3.39
CA ILE A 101 9.56 -2.15 -3.49
C ILE A 101 9.75 -3.65 -3.24
N LEU A 102 10.81 -4.25 -3.78
CA LEU A 102 11.11 -5.67 -3.57
C LEU A 102 11.56 -5.97 -2.14
N GLY A 103 12.24 -5.03 -1.48
CA GLY A 103 12.91 -5.24 -0.19
C GLY A 103 14.20 -6.08 -0.29
N PHE A 104 14.61 -6.47 -1.49
CA PHE A 104 15.86 -7.17 -1.79
C PHE A 104 16.41 -6.70 -3.14
N ARG A 105 17.70 -6.93 -3.37
CA ARG A 105 18.39 -6.49 -4.59
C ARG A 105 17.67 -7.05 -5.84
N PRO A 106 17.37 -6.21 -6.86
CA PRO A 106 16.69 -6.66 -8.08
C PRO A 106 17.36 -7.89 -8.70
N PRO A 107 16.60 -8.93 -9.08
CA PRO A 107 17.15 -10.14 -9.68
C PRO A 107 17.70 -9.86 -11.08
N GLN A 108 18.55 -10.75 -11.59
CA GLN A 108 19.01 -10.66 -12.98
C GLN A 108 17.82 -10.87 -13.94
N GLY A 109 17.73 -10.05 -14.98
CA GLY A 109 16.59 -10.06 -15.91
C GLY A 109 15.41 -9.19 -15.48
N SER A 110 15.50 -8.52 -14.32
CA SER A 110 14.63 -7.39 -13.99
C SER A 110 14.94 -6.17 -14.87
N PHE A 111 13.98 -5.25 -14.91
CA PHE A 111 14.11 -3.96 -15.57
C PHE A 111 15.32 -3.17 -15.08
N ALA A 112 15.50 -3.02 -13.76
CA ALA A 112 16.66 -2.30 -13.24
C ALA A 112 17.99 -2.94 -13.63
N ALA A 113 18.09 -4.28 -13.56
CA ALA A 113 19.32 -4.98 -13.91
C ALA A 113 19.69 -4.80 -15.39
N GLU A 114 18.69 -4.78 -16.27
CA GLU A 114 18.90 -4.57 -17.70
C GLU A 114 19.30 -3.13 -18.02
N VAL A 115 18.58 -2.14 -17.47
CA VAL A 115 18.92 -0.72 -17.63
C VAL A 115 20.34 -0.47 -17.13
N GLN A 116 20.74 -1.03 -15.99
CA GLN A 116 22.10 -0.93 -15.48
C GLN A 116 23.13 -1.53 -16.45
N SER A 117 22.82 -2.67 -17.06
CA SER A 117 23.72 -3.33 -18.02
C SER A 117 23.89 -2.52 -19.32
N LEU A 118 22.85 -1.80 -19.75
CA LEU A 118 22.89 -0.92 -20.91
C LEU A 118 23.60 0.39 -20.59
N ALA A 119 23.25 1.02 -19.47
CA ALA A 119 23.91 2.23 -19.00
C ALA A 119 25.40 2.00 -18.69
N ALA A 120 25.81 0.80 -18.32
CA ALA A 120 27.24 0.47 -18.16
C ALA A 120 28.02 0.54 -19.49
N LYS A 121 27.36 0.41 -20.65
CA LYS A 121 27.98 0.60 -21.97
C LYS A 121 28.05 2.08 -22.36
N HIS A 122 27.14 2.89 -21.84
CA HIS A 122 27.02 4.32 -22.09
C HIS A 122 26.83 5.07 -20.77
N PRO A 123 27.89 5.27 -19.97
CA PRO A 123 27.76 5.79 -18.61
C PRO A 123 27.11 7.18 -18.57
N ASP A 124 27.36 8.00 -19.59
CA ASP A 124 26.81 9.35 -19.75
C ASP A 124 25.49 9.38 -20.55
N GLY A 125 24.94 8.22 -20.93
CA GLY A 125 23.85 8.10 -21.88
C GLY A 125 24.31 8.24 -23.34
N LYS A 126 23.46 7.84 -24.28
CA LYS A 126 23.76 7.93 -25.72
C LYS A 126 23.69 9.40 -26.18
N PRO A 127 24.79 9.96 -26.74
CA PRO A 127 24.80 11.36 -27.16
C PRO A 127 23.79 11.60 -28.28
N GLY A 128 22.94 12.62 -28.11
CA GLY A 128 21.90 12.99 -29.09
C GLY A 128 20.59 12.23 -28.95
N ALA A 129 20.46 11.28 -28.02
CA ALA A 129 19.18 10.70 -27.67
C ALA A 129 18.37 11.67 -26.80
N VAL A 130 17.04 11.68 -26.97
CA VAL A 130 16.13 12.45 -26.11
C VAL A 130 16.18 11.85 -24.71
N LEU A 131 16.43 12.69 -23.70
CA LEU A 131 16.50 12.24 -22.31
C LEU A 131 15.17 11.57 -21.93
N PRO A 132 15.18 10.33 -21.45
CA PRO A 132 13.96 9.64 -21.09
C PRO A 132 13.32 10.27 -19.85
N ASP A 133 11.99 10.25 -19.81
CA ASP A 133 11.25 10.78 -18.68
C ASP A 133 11.50 9.92 -17.43
N THR A 134 12.21 10.51 -16.45
CA THR A 134 12.59 9.83 -15.21
C THR A 134 11.39 9.38 -14.38
N THR A 135 10.22 10.00 -14.54
CA THR A 135 9.01 9.60 -13.83
C THR A 135 8.46 8.28 -14.37
N LYS A 136 8.35 8.16 -15.69
CA LYS A 136 7.94 6.92 -16.39
C LYS A 136 8.91 5.78 -16.13
N LEU A 137 10.21 6.06 -16.13
CA LEU A 137 11.23 5.06 -15.79
C LEU A 137 11.05 4.48 -14.38
N LYS A 138 10.70 5.32 -13.40
CA LYS A 138 10.40 4.86 -12.04
C LYS A 138 9.12 4.04 -12.00
N GLU A 139 8.07 4.48 -12.69
CA GLU A 139 6.79 3.77 -12.77
C GLU A 139 6.96 2.36 -13.32
N ILE A 140 7.68 2.19 -14.43
CA ILE A 140 8.00 0.88 -15.01
C ILE A 140 8.80 0.01 -14.03
N ALA A 141 9.73 0.60 -13.28
CA ALA A 141 10.47 -0.12 -12.24
C ALA A 141 9.53 -0.62 -11.12
N ARG A 142 8.49 0.15 -10.77
CA ARG A 142 7.47 -0.29 -9.79
C ARG A 142 6.64 -1.44 -10.34
N GLU A 143 6.20 -1.34 -11.59
CA GLU A 143 5.44 -2.40 -12.26
C GLU A 143 6.23 -3.71 -12.36
N ASP A 144 7.50 -3.64 -12.74
CA ASP A 144 8.36 -4.82 -12.82
C ASP A 144 8.59 -5.45 -11.43
N ALA A 145 8.80 -4.63 -10.39
CA ALA A 145 8.89 -5.11 -9.03
C ALA A 145 7.61 -5.86 -8.59
N LEU A 146 6.43 -5.31 -8.89
CA LEU A 146 5.15 -5.94 -8.59
C LEU A 146 4.96 -7.25 -9.37
N ARG A 147 5.37 -7.28 -10.65
CA ARG A 147 5.38 -8.50 -11.47
C ARG A 147 6.25 -9.58 -10.84
N ILE A 148 7.49 -9.26 -10.44
CA ILE A 148 8.41 -10.20 -9.78
C ILE A 148 7.82 -10.72 -8.47
N LEU A 149 7.18 -9.85 -7.67
CA LEU A 149 6.51 -10.28 -6.43
C LEU A 149 5.34 -11.22 -6.73
N ALA A 150 4.55 -10.94 -7.77
CA ALA A 150 3.46 -11.82 -8.21
C ALA A 150 3.99 -13.17 -8.72
N GLU A 151 5.01 -13.18 -9.58
CA GLU A 151 5.68 -14.39 -10.06
C GLU A 151 6.24 -15.22 -8.92
N ARG A 152 6.83 -14.59 -7.89
CA ARG A 152 7.29 -15.30 -6.70
C ARG A 152 6.16 -15.84 -5.86
N LYS A 153 5.06 -15.10 -5.70
CA LYS A 153 3.87 -15.58 -4.97
C LYS A 153 3.27 -16.81 -5.64
N THR A 154 3.24 -16.86 -6.97
CA THR A 154 2.71 -18.01 -7.72
C THR A 154 3.71 -19.16 -7.84
N SER A 155 5.02 -18.88 -7.96
CA SER A 155 6.06 -19.93 -8.09
C SER A 155 6.28 -20.69 -6.78
N THR A 156 6.09 -20.04 -5.62
CA THR A 156 6.34 -20.66 -4.30
C THR A 156 5.27 -21.73 -3.95
N GLY A 157 4.20 -21.87 -4.74
CA GLY A 157 3.16 -22.88 -4.56
C GLY A 157 3.37 -24.19 -5.33
N ALA A 158 4.25 -24.25 -6.32
CA ALA A 158 4.33 -25.37 -7.26
C ALA A 158 5.47 -26.38 -7.01
N ASP A 159 6.49 -26.02 -6.23
CA ASP A 159 7.63 -26.89 -5.91
C ASP A 159 7.92 -26.86 -4.40
N LYS A 160 7.05 -27.47 -3.59
CA LYS A 160 7.34 -27.70 -2.16
C LYS A 160 8.23 -28.93 -1.91
N ASP A 161 8.55 -29.72 -2.95
CA ASP A 161 9.36 -30.95 -2.84
C ASP A 161 10.77 -30.83 -3.45
N ALA A 162 11.13 -29.72 -4.08
CA ALA A 162 12.47 -29.48 -4.61
C ALA A 162 13.25 -28.51 -3.71
N LEU A 163 13.63 -28.97 -2.52
CA LEU A 163 14.62 -28.29 -1.67
C LEU A 163 16.05 -28.53 -2.21
N PRO A 164 16.79 -27.53 -2.72
CA PRO A 164 18.23 -27.59 -2.67
C PRO A 164 18.68 -27.24 -1.25
N ALA A 165 19.22 -28.24 -0.57
CA ALA A 165 19.87 -28.11 0.72
C ALA A 165 21.04 -27.11 0.67
N ALA A 166 21.08 -26.23 1.66
CA ALA A 166 22.27 -25.71 2.31
C ALA A 166 23.38 -25.10 1.42
N ALA A 167 23.21 -23.85 1.01
CA ALA A 167 24.35 -22.94 0.85
C ALA A 167 24.70 -22.33 2.22
N LYS A 168 25.58 -23.02 2.96
CA LYS A 168 26.30 -22.44 4.09
C LYS A 168 27.27 -21.38 3.57
N THR A 169 26.89 -20.10 3.62
CA THR A 169 27.87 -19.00 3.50
C THR A 169 28.34 -18.61 4.89
N ASN A 170 29.54 -19.10 5.21
CA ASN A 170 30.33 -18.64 6.35
C ASN A 170 30.84 -17.22 6.11
N GLY A 171 30.75 -16.38 7.15
CA GLY A 171 31.72 -15.32 7.45
C GLY A 171 31.72 -14.08 6.55
N SER A 172 30.98 -13.04 6.95
CA SER A 172 31.43 -11.65 6.79
C SER A 172 30.62 -10.75 7.70
N GLU A 173 31.31 -9.94 8.50
CA GLU A 173 30.76 -8.99 9.47
C GLU A 173 29.63 -8.16 8.87
N LYS A 174 28.42 -8.42 9.37
CA LYS A 174 27.23 -7.66 9.05
C LYS A 174 27.34 -6.32 9.76
N VAL A 175 27.81 -5.30 9.03
CA VAL A 175 27.48 -3.90 9.31
C VAL A 175 25.95 -3.83 9.32
N THR A 176 25.38 -3.79 10.51
CA THR A 176 23.96 -3.53 10.72
C THR A 176 23.66 -2.15 10.14
N PRO A 177 22.76 -2.00 9.15
CA PRO A 177 22.20 -0.69 8.87
C PRO A 177 21.57 -0.22 10.18
N ALA A 178 21.90 1.00 10.59
CA ALA A 178 21.45 1.59 11.84
C ALA A 178 19.95 1.34 12.00
N ARG A 179 19.61 0.40 12.90
CA ARG A 179 18.29 0.30 13.50
C ARG A 179 18.01 1.68 14.05
N VAL A 180 17.03 2.36 13.49
CA VAL A 180 16.32 3.40 14.22
C VAL A 180 15.66 2.65 15.38
N SER A 181 16.38 2.57 16.50
CA SER A 181 15.82 2.10 17.76
C SER A 181 14.72 3.11 18.11
N PRO A 182 13.44 2.70 18.12
CA PRO A 182 12.37 3.61 18.46
C PRO A 182 12.54 4.12 19.89
N PRO A 183 12.04 5.33 20.21
CA PRO A 183 12.15 5.92 21.54
C PRO A 183 11.56 4.97 22.59
N VAL A 184 12.43 4.62 23.54
CA VAL A 184 12.24 3.64 24.60
C VAL A 184 11.48 4.29 25.74
N ASP A 185 10.14 4.31 25.66
CA ASP A 185 9.28 4.58 26.83
C ASP A 185 7.97 3.77 26.77
N VAL A 186 7.94 2.65 26.04
CA VAL A 186 6.96 1.59 26.33
C VAL A 186 7.42 0.96 27.65
N PRO A 187 6.58 0.86 28.70
CA PRO A 187 6.97 0.32 30.00
C PRO A 187 7.78 -0.97 29.81
N GLY A 188 9.08 -0.87 30.14
CA GLY A 188 10.15 -1.63 29.52
C GLY A 188 10.07 -3.13 29.77
N VAL A 189 9.61 -3.86 28.76
CA VAL A 189 9.81 -5.30 28.69
C VAL A 189 11.29 -5.56 28.46
N ASN A 190 11.95 -6.06 29.50
CA ASN A 190 13.33 -6.52 29.37
C ASN A 190 13.35 -7.82 28.57
N LEU A 191 13.57 -7.73 27.25
CA LEU A 191 13.62 -8.89 26.35
C LEU A 191 14.66 -9.94 26.77
N ASN A 192 15.72 -9.53 27.48
CA ASN A 192 16.74 -10.45 27.98
C ASN A 192 16.26 -11.33 29.15
N LYS A 193 15.10 -11.04 29.73
CA LYS A 193 14.54 -11.71 30.91
C LYS A 193 13.31 -12.55 30.60
N ILE A 194 12.73 -12.39 29.40
CA ILE A 194 11.48 -13.05 29.04
C ILE A 194 11.66 -14.56 28.89
N SER A 195 10.76 -15.33 29.50
CA SER A 195 10.75 -16.78 29.36
C SER A 195 10.18 -17.21 28.00
N ALA A 196 10.43 -18.46 27.59
CA ALA A 196 9.83 -19.03 26.39
C ALA A 196 8.31 -19.09 26.44
N THR A 197 7.72 -19.24 27.63
CA THR A 197 6.28 -19.23 27.84
C THR A 197 5.71 -17.84 27.59
N ASP A 198 6.29 -16.80 28.21
CA ASP A 198 5.83 -15.42 28.07
C ASP A 198 5.97 -14.92 26.62
N ALA A 199 7.07 -15.29 25.94
CA ALA A 199 7.27 -14.96 24.54
C ALA A 199 6.21 -15.60 23.62
N ARG A 200 5.71 -16.80 23.95
CA ARG A 200 4.60 -17.44 23.19
C ARG A 200 3.26 -16.75 23.47
N VAL A 201 2.98 -16.38 24.72
CA VAL A 201 1.77 -15.65 25.10
C VAL A 201 1.73 -14.29 24.40
N LEU A 202 2.84 -13.56 24.41
CA LEU A 202 3.00 -12.28 23.73
C LEU A 202 2.77 -12.41 22.21
N MET A 203 3.36 -13.42 21.56
CA MET A 203 3.13 -13.69 20.14
C MET A 203 1.66 -14.00 19.84
N SER A 204 0.99 -14.78 20.70
CA SER A 204 -0.43 -15.11 20.55
C SER A 204 -1.31 -13.86 20.61
N HIS A 205 -1.07 -12.98 21.58
CA HIS A 205 -1.80 -11.73 21.71
C HIS A 205 -1.57 -10.78 20.54
N GLU A 206 -0.32 -10.63 20.10
CA GLU A 206 0.02 -9.76 18.97
C GLU A 206 -0.55 -10.30 17.65
N HIS A 207 -0.47 -11.62 17.43
CA HIS A 207 -1.12 -12.31 16.30
C HIS A 207 -2.63 -12.03 16.26
N ARG A 208 -3.30 -12.14 17.41
CA ARG A 208 -4.74 -11.89 17.52
C ARG A 208 -5.10 -10.42 17.26
N ALA A 209 -4.24 -9.49 17.69
CA ALA A 209 -4.44 -8.05 17.50
C ALA A 209 -4.18 -7.62 16.05
N LEU A 210 -3.17 -8.20 15.40
CA LEU A 210 -2.83 -7.95 14.00
C LEU A 210 -3.75 -8.67 13.01
N GLY A 211 -4.27 -9.86 13.38
CA GLY A 211 -5.01 -10.76 12.49
C GLY A 211 -4.11 -11.59 11.57
N PHE A 212 -2.78 -11.47 11.71
CA PHE A 212 -1.78 -12.22 10.96
C PHE A 212 -0.52 -12.40 11.81
N ARG A 213 0.40 -13.28 11.36
CA ARG A 213 1.63 -13.60 12.09
C ARG A 213 2.49 -12.35 12.30
N PRO A 214 2.93 -12.05 13.55
CA PRO A 214 3.79 -10.90 13.83
C PRO A 214 4.98 -10.82 12.86
N PRO A 215 5.22 -9.66 12.24
CA PRO A 215 6.32 -9.50 11.31
C PRO A 215 7.67 -9.61 12.02
N PRO A 216 8.75 -9.93 11.29
CA PRO A 216 10.09 -9.93 11.88
C PRO A 216 10.45 -8.51 12.36
N GLY A 217 10.97 -8.39 13.58
CA GLY A 217 11.27 -7.10 14.22
C GLY A 217 10.12 -6.51 15.04
N SER A 218 8.98 -7.19 15.12
CA SER A 218 7.98 -6.98 16.16
C SER A 218 8.52 -7.34 17.55
N LEU A 219 7.89 -6.81 18.58
CA LEU A 219 8.22 -7.10 19.98
C LEU A 219 8.06 -8.59 20.29
N ALA A 220 7.01 -9.25 19.78
CA ALA A 220 6.88 -10.70 19.90
C ALA A 220 7.99 -11.48 19.17
N ALA A 221 8.36 -11.09 17.94
CA ALA A 221 9.43 -11.77 17.22
C ALA A 221 10.79 -11.62 17.91
N GLU A 222 11.06 -10.44 18.50
CA GLU A 222 12.26 -10.20 19.29
C GLU A 222 12.26 -10.98 20.61
N ALA A 223 11.12 -11.02 21.30
CA ALA A 223 10.93 -11.82 22.51
C ALA A 223 11.18 -13.31 22.25
N GLN A 224 10.65 -13.86 21.15
CA GLN A 224 10.93 -15.25 20.76
C GLN A 224 12.40 -15.49 20.45
N SER A 225 13.04 -14.53 19.79
CA SER A 225 14.47 -14.61 19.47
C SER A 225 15.34 -14.59 20.73
N ALA A 226 14.95 -13.81 21.74
CA ALA A 226 15.62 -13.75 23.04
C ALA A 226 15.37 -15.02 23.87
N ALA A 227 14.12 -15.47 23.95
CA ALA A 227 13.76 -16.70 24.65
C ALA A 227 14.38 -17.95 24.02
N ALA A 228 14.64 -17.96 22.70
CA ALA A 228 15.39 -19.06 22.07
C ALA A 228 16.84 -19.17 22.58
N ARG A 229 17.41 -18.07 23.10
CA ARG A 229 18.74 -18.05 23.74
C ARG A 229 18.68 -18.33 25.23
N HIS A 230 17.56 -17.97 25.87
CA HIS A 230 17.33 -18.12 27.31
C HIS A 230 15.92 -18.69 27.56
N PRO A 231 15.70 -20.00 27.36
CA PRO A 231 14.36 -20.58 27.41
C PRO A 231 13.67 -20.41 28.77
N ASP A 232 14.45 -20.43 29.85
CA ASP A 232 13.96 -20.30 31.22
C ASP A 232 13.76 -18.84 31.68
N GLY A 233 14.21 -17.86 30.88
CA GLY A 233 14.22 -16.45 31.29
C GLY A 233 15.08 -16.20 32.54
N ASP A 234 14.77 -15.14 33.30
CA ASP A 234 15.35 -14.89 34.64
C ASP A 234 14.50 -15.48 35.78
N GLY A 235 13.51 -16.32 35.44
CA GLY A 235 12.52 -16.86 36.35
C GLY A 235 11.40 -15.88 36.73
N THR A 236 11.42 -14.64 36.23
CA THR A 236 10.30 -13.71 36.42
C THR A 236 9.29 -13.88 35.28
N HIS A 237 8.07 -14.26 35.64
CA HIS A 237 6.94 -14.27 34.72
C HIS A 237 6.22 -12.92 34.76
N LEU A 238 5.95 -12.35 33.60
CA LEU A 238 5.10 -11.18 33.49
C LEU A 238 3.64 -11.59 33.65
N ALA A 239 2.82 -10.72 34.25
CA ALA A 239 1.39 -10.95 34.32
C ALA A 239 0.78 -10.96 32.90
N ASP A 240 -0.12 -11.90 32.62
CA ASP A 240 -0.77 -12.06 31.31
C ASP A 240 -1.47 -10.78 30.84
N GLU A 241 -2.08 -10.02 31.76
CA GLU A 241 -2.72 -8.74 31.44
C GLU A 241 -1.72 -7.71 30.91
N THR A 242 -0.52 -7.65 31.50
CA THR A 242 0.56 -6.77 31.06
C THR A 242 1.07 -7.20 29.69
N LEU A 243 1.28 -8.50 29.45
CA LEU A 243 1.67 -9.03 28.15
C LEU A 243 0.64 -8.69 27.06
N ARG A 244 -0.66 -8.78 27.38
CA ARG A 244 -1.74 -8.40 26.47
C ARG A 244 -1.71 -6.91 26.12
N GLU A 245 -1.53 -6.01 27.09
CA GLU A 245 -1.45 -4.56 26.84
C GLU A 245 -0.26 -4.22 25.93
N ILE A 246 0.92 -4.80 26.22
CA ILE A 246 2.13 -4.59 25.43
C ILE A 246 1.93 -5.06 23.98
N ALA A 247 1.36 -6.25 23.80
CA ALA A 247 1.10 -6.80 22.48
C ALA A 247 0.11 -5.93 21.67
N LEU A 248 -0.91 -5.36 22.31
CA LEU A 248 -1.85 -4.45 21.65
C LEU A 248 -1.17 -3.17 21.18
N ARG A 249 -0.33 -2.54 22.03
CA ARG A 249 0.43 -1.33 21.63
C ARG A 249 1.40 -1.61 20.49
N ASP A 250 2.12 -2.73 20.51
CA ASP A 250 3.04 -3.05 19.43
C ASP A 250 2.31 -3.35 18.12
N ALA A 251 1.16 -4.03 18.20
CA ALA A 251 0.30 -4.26 17.05
C ALA A 251 -0.22 -2.95 16.44
N GLU A 252 -0.63 -1.98 17.27
CA GLU A 252 -1.02 -0.63 16.81
C GLU A 252 0.13 0.10 16.12
N ARG A 253 1.33 0.06 16.71
CA ARG A 253 2.55 0.63 16.10
C ARG A 253 2.85 0.00 14.75
N ILE A 254 2.78 -1.33 14.65
CA ILE A 254 3.04 -2.06 13.40
C ILE A 254 1.98 -1.73 12.35
N LYS A 255 0.71 -1.60 12.72
CA LYS A 255 -0.35 -1.17 11.80
C LYS A 255 -0.08 0.23 11.25
N ALA A 256 0.39 1.14 12.10
CA ALA A 256 0.80 2.48 11.68
C ALA A 256 2.03 2.45 10.76
N ASP A 257 3.08 1.71 11.12
CA ASP A 257 4.34 1.62 10.37
C ASP A 257 4.16 0.95 8.99
N ARG A 258 3.30 -0.07 8.91
CA ARG A 258 3.12 -0.87 7.68
C ARG A 258 2.39 -0.10 6.58
N GLY A 259 1.75 1.03 6.90
CA GLY A 259 0.97 1.78 5.93
C GLY A 259 -0.18 0.96 5.33
N ASP A 260 -0.55 -0.16 5.96
CA ASP A 260 -1.83 -0.83 5.71
C ASP A 260 -2.99 -0.03 6.36
N VAL A 261 -2.65 1.06 7.06
CA VAL A 261 -3.48 2.25 7.25
C VAL A 261 -2.84 3.45 6.53
N VAL A 262 -2.48 3.29 5.26
CA VAL A 262 -2.82 4.34 4.30
C VAL A 262 -4.33 4.18 4.19
N PRO A 263 -5.16 5.03 4.82
CA PRO A 263 -6.53 5.15 4.36
C PRO A 263 -6.38 5.41 2.88
N VAL A 264 -6.82 4.47 2.03
CA VAL A 264 -6.92 4.74 0.61
C VAL A 264 -7.67 6.07 0.54
N PRO A 265 -7.08 7.16 0.04
CA PRO A 265 -7.75 8.44 -0.03
C PRO A 265 -8.84 8.29 -1.10
N GLY A 266 -9.99 7.76 -0.70
CA GLY A 266 -11.04 7.26 -1.58
C GLY A 266 -11.93 6.15 -1.01
N ALA A 267 -11.49 5.43 0.03
CA ALA A 267 -12.35 4.55 0.84
C ALA A 267 -12.38 5.13 2.26
N GLY A 268 -13.28 6.09 2.48
CA GLY A 268 -13.48 6.78 3.75
C GLY A 268 -14.11 5.88 4.81
N GLU A 269 -13.46 4.77 5.15
CA GLU A 269 -13.77 4.07 6.40
C GLU A 269 -13.26 4.93 7.54
N VAL A 270 -14.11 5.84 7.98
CA VAL A 270 -14.06 6.30 9.36
C VAL A 270 -14.10 5.03 10.22
N PRO A 271 -13.21 4.84 11.21
CA PRO A 271 -13.20 3.66 12.08
C PRO A 271 -14.39 3.64 13.05
N VAL A 272 -15.54 4.15 12.63
CA VAL A 272 -16.78 4.04 13.38
C VAL A 272 -17.42 2.73 12.97
N ASN A 273 -17.66 1.90 13.98
CA ASN A 273 -18.29 0.61 13.80
C ASN A 273 -19.76 0.80 13.40
N LEU A 274 -20.03 1.00 12.12
CA LEU A 274 -21.37 1.21 11.55
C LEU A 274 -22.30 0.04 11.89
N ALA A 275 -21.75 -1.17 12.07
CA ALA A 275 -22.50 -2.36 12.48
C ALA A 275 -23.18 -2.22 13.85
N ALA A 276 -22.74 -1.28 14.70
CA ALA A 276 -23.33 -1.05 16.01
C ALA A 276 -24.40 0.06 16.02
N VAL A 277 -24.66 0.72 14.88
CA VAL A 277 -25.56 1.88 14.80
C VAL A 277 -27.02 1.44 14.95
N GLY A 278 -27.75 2.08 15.86
CA GLY A 278 -29.19 1.86 16.05
C GLY A 278 -30.06 2.62 15.05
N LYS A 279 -31.36 2.30 15.00
CA LYS A 279 -32.31 2.84 14.03
C LYS A 279 -32.40 4.38 13.99
N GLU A 280 -32.31 5.03 15.16
CA GLU A 280 -32.35 6.49 15.25
C GLU A 280 -31.09 7.14 14.64
N ALA A 281 -29.91 6.62 14.98
CA ALA A 281 -28.65 7.10 14.44
C ALA A 281 -28.53 6.84 12.92
N ALA A 282 -28.96 5.66 12.45
CA ALA A 282 -29.01 5.36 11.02
C ALA A 282 -29.95 6.30 10.25
N ALA A 283 -31.11 6.65 10.82
CA ALA A 283 -32.03 7.62 10.22
C ALA A 283 -31.42 9.03 10.15
N ALA A 284 -30.67 9.45 11.17
CA ALA A 284 -29.97 10.73 11.19
C ALA A 284 -28.87 10.79 10.11
N ILE A 285 -28.05 9.74 10.00
CA ILE A 285 -27.00 9.59 8.98
C ILE A 285 -27.62 9.66 7.57
N ALA A 286 -28.66 8.86 7.32
CA ALA A 286 -29.36 8.84 6.04
C ALA A 286 -30.00 10.17 5.68
N SER A 287 -30.56 10.90 6.65
CA SER A 287 -31.13 12.22 6.40
C SER A 287 -30.07 13.26 6.02
N VAL A 288 -28.87 13.18 6.58
CA VAL A 288 -27.78 14.13 6.29
C VAL A 288 -27.18 13.85 4.93
N GLU A 289 -26.90 12.59 4.61
CA GLU A 289 -26.38 12.20 3.30
C GLU A 289 -27.38 12.53 2.18
N ALA A 290 -28.66 12.17 2.35
CA ALA A 290 -29.71 12.49 1.37
C ALA A 290 -29.86 13.99 1.13
N ARG A 291 -29.60 14.82 2.14
CA ARG A 291 -29.62 16.29 2.02
C ARG A 291 -28.41 16.82 1.25
N ALA A 292 -27.23 16.23 1.44
CA ALA A 292 -26.03 16.59 0.70
C ALA A 292 -26.14 16.20 -0.78
N LEU A 293 -26.62 14.98 -1.02
CA LEU A 293 -26.77 14.37 -2.33
C LEU A 293 -27.95 14.97 -3.12
N GLY A 294 -29.06 15.29 -2.45
CA GLY A 294 -30.29 15.82 -3.05
C GLY A 294 -31.30 14.75 -3.47
N HIS A 295 -31.00 13.47 -3.25
CA HIS A 295 -31.86 12.32 -3.51
C HIS A 295 -31.57 11.19 -2.50
N PRO A 296 -32.37 10.10 -2.45
CA PRO A 296 -32.06 8.96 -1.60
C PRO A 296 -30.63 8.43 -1.82
N PRO A 297 -29.93 8.04 -0.74
CA PRO A 297 -28.55 7.58 -0.81
C PRO A 297 -28.46 6.26 -1.60
N PRO A 298 -27.43 6.07 -2.44
CA PRO A 298 -27.27 4.87 -3.23
C PRO A 298 -26.86 3.68 -2.35
N SER A 299 -27.10 2.47 -2.83
CA SER A 299 -26.61 1.24 -2.18
C SER A 299 -25.09 1.23 -2.11
N GLY A 300 -24.53 0.98 -0.93
CA GLY A 300 -23.09 0.97 -0.67
C GLY A 300 -22.54 2.30 -0.12
N SER A 301 -23.39 3.30 0.11
CA SER A 301 -23.06 4.48 0.91
C SER A 301 -23.01 4.19 2.42
N ILE A 302 -22.37 5.09 3.19
CA ILE A 302 -22.41 5.08 4.66
C ILE A 302 -23.85 5.05 5.18
N ALA A 303 -24.79 5.82 4.60
CA ALA A 303 -26.18 5.77 5.01
C ALA A 303 -26.84 4.41 4.74
N ALA A 304 -26.59 3.81 3.57
CA ALA A 304 -27.15 2.50 3.24
C ALA A 304 -26.58 1.40 4.15
N GLU A 305 -25.29 1.48 4.50
CA GLU A 305 -24.65 0.54 5.43
C GLU A 305 -25.18 0.72 6.86
N ALA A 306 -25.30 1.96 7.34
CA ALA A 306 -25.89 2.26 8.64
C ALA A 306 -27.34 1.77 8.75
N GLN A 307 -28.14 1.91 7.69
CA GLN A 307 -29.50 1.36 7.63
C GLN A 307 -29.49 -0.17 7.67
N SER A 308 -28.59 -0.82 6.92
CA SER A 308 -28.45 -2.27 6.95
C SER A 308 -28.07 -2.79 8.33
N ALA A 309 -27.17 -2.09 9.03
CA ALA A 309 -26.80 -2.39 10.40
C ALA A 309 -27.98 -2.20 11.37
N ALA A 310 -28.74 -1.11 11.23
CA ALA A 310 -29.92 -0.85 12.05
C ALA A 310 -31.04 -1.89 11.82
N ASP A 311 -31.18 -2.42 10.61
CA ASP A 311 -32.14 -3.49 10.32
C ASP A 311 -31.73 -4.81 10.98
N GLN A 312 -30.42 -5.09 11.06
CA GLN A 312 -29.88 -6.25 11.79
C GLN A 312 -29.95 -6.06 13.31
N HIS A 313 -29.77 -4.83 13.78
CA HIS A 313 -29.68 -4.46 15.19
C HIS A 313 -30.59 -3.25 15.52
N PRO A 314 -31.92 -3.43 15.60
CA PRO A 314 -32.86 -2.31 15.74
C PRO A 314 -32.71 -1.53 17.05
N ALA A 315 -32.19 -2.18 18.10
CA ALA A 315 -31.91 -1.55 19.39
C ALA A 315 -30.57 -0.79 19.45
N GLY A 316 -29.77 -0.85 18.38
CA GLY A 316 -28.35 -0.48 18.42
C GLY A 316 -27.50 -1.59 19.03
N GLY A 317 -26.25 -1.71 18.57
CA GLY A 317 -25.23 -2.56 19.16
C GLY A 317 -24.61 -1.89 20.38
N SER A 318 -23.28 -1.81 20.42
CA SER A 318 -22.55 -1.11 21.47
C SER A 318 -22.55 0.42 21.34
N PHE A 319 -23.08 0.97 20.24
CA PHE A 319 -23.06 2.40 19.96
C PHE A 319 -24.31 3.07 20.54
N ASP A 320 -24.11 3.87 21.58
CA ASP A 320 -25.16 4.66 22.22
C ASP A 320 -24.92 6.13 21.88
N PRO A 321 -25.69 6.74 20.96
CA PRO A 321 -25.48 8.12 20.53
C PRO A 321 -25.65 9.12 21.68
N ALA A 322 -26.37 8.75 22.76
CA ALA A 322 -26.50 9.59 23.94
C ALA A 322 -25.24 9.60 24.81
N LYS A 323 -24.42 8.53 24.75
CA LYS A 323 -23.18 8.44 25.53
C LYS A 323 -21.99 9.06 24.80
N ASN A 324 -21.94 8.95 23.47
CA ASN A 324 -20.82 9.40 22.65
C ASN A 324 -21.27 10.37 21.53
N PRO A 325 -21.67 11.62 21.86
CA PRO A 325 -22.14 12.58 20.88
C PRO A 325 -21.06 12.99 19.86
N VAL A 326 -19.79 12.98 20.27
CA VAL A 326 -18.65 13.32 19.40
C VAL A 326 -18.45 12.28 18.31
N GLU A 327 -18.58 10.99 18.63
CA GLU A 327 -18.49 9.92 17.64
C GLU A 327 -19.67 10.00 16.66
N MET A 328 -20.88 10.30 17.16
CA MET A 328 -22.04 10.50 16.30
C MET A 328 -21.86 11.67 15.33
N GLU A 329 -21.32 12.80 15.82
CA GLU A 329 -21.01 13.96 14.98
C GLU A 329 -19.99 13.62 13.88
N GLN A 330 -18.96 12.84 14.21
CA GLN A 330 -17.96 12.37 13.24
C GLN A 330 -18.57 11.51 12.12
N VAL A 331 -19.49 10.58 12.47
CA VAL A 331 -20.18 9.78 11.45
C VAL A 331 -21.08 10.64 10.57
N VAL A 332 -21.76 11.60 11.17
CA VAL A 332 -22.66 12.52 10.46
C VAL A 332 -21.88 13.41 9.48
N ASP A 333 -20.74 13.95 9.90
CA ASP A 333 -19.89 14.75 9.02
C ASP A 333 -19.29 13.90 7.89
N ALA A 334 -18.88 12.66 8.17
CA ALA A 334 -18.41 11.75 7.14
C ALA A 334 -19.50 11.38 6.12
N ALA A 335 -20.73 11.17 6.56
CA ALA A 335 -21.86 10.94 5.67
C ALA A 335 -22.19 12.18 4.82
N ARG A 336 -21.98 13.39 5.36
CA ARG A 336 -22.09 14.64 4.58
C ARG A 336 -21.02 14.71 3.49
N GLU A 337 -19.76 14.47 3.85
CA GLU A 337 -18.64 14.48 2.90
C GLU A 337 -18.80 13.42 1.81
N GLU A 338 -19.27 12.22 2.16
CA GLU A 338 -19.57 11.19 1.17
C GLU A 338 -20.71 11.59 0.24
N GLY A 339 -21.79 12.16 0.77
CA GLY A 339 -22.90 12.66 -0.06
C GLY A 339 -22.47 13.75 -1.04
N GLU A 340 -21.61 14.68 -0.62
CA GLU A 340 -21.03 15.71 -1.51
C GLU A 340 -20.10 15.10 -2.57
N ARG A 341 -19.30 14.10 -2.18
CA ARG A 341 -18.41 13.37 -3.11
C ARG A 341 -19.20 12.61 -4.17
N LEU A 342 -20.26 11.92 -3.78
CA LEU A 342 -21.13 11.18 -4.70
C LEU A 342 -21.82 12.13 -5.68
N ARG A 343 -22.33 13.26 -5.18
CA ARG A 343 -22.90 14.31 -6.02
C ARG A 343 -21.90 14.83 -7.06
N ALA A 344 -20.67 15.11 -6.65
CA ALA A 344 -19.62 15.56 -7.58
C ALA A 344 -19.28 14.51 -8.65
N GLN A 345 -19.33 13.22 -8.31
CA GLN A 345 -19.13 12.12 -9.28
C GLN A 345 -20.29 12.04 -10.29
N GLU A 346 -21.53 12.21 -9.84
CA GLU A 346 -22.70 12.22 -10.73
C GLU A 346 -22.71 13.43 -11.66
N GLU A 347 -22.38 14.62 -11.16
CA GLU A 347 -22.23 15.83 -11.97
C GLU A 347 -21.10 15.69 -13.01
N GLY A 348 -19.98 15.04 -12.63
CA GLY A 348 -18.87 14.73 -13.54
C GLY A 348 -19.20 13.68 -14.61
N ALA A 349 -20.00 12.67 -14.26
CA ALA A 349 -20.47 11.65 -15.20
C ALA A 349 -21.44 12.24 -16.24
N ALA A 350 -22.38 13.09 -15.80
CA ALA A 350 -23.35 13.73 -16.68
C ALA A 350 -22.71 14.64 -17.74
N GLY A 351 -21.61 15.34 -17.40
CA GLY A 351 -20.89 16.22 -18.34
C GLY A 351 -20.15 15.49 -19.47
N THR A 352 -19.82 14.20 -19.28
CA THR A 352 -19.02 13.43 -20.25
C THR A 352 -19.87 12.84 -21.37
N GLU A 353 -21.15 12.54 -21.11
CA GLU A 353 -22.04 11.93 -22.11
C GLU A 353 -22.63 12.94 -23.10
N THR A 354 -22.92 14.18 -22.66
CA THR A 354 -23.52 15.19 -23.54
C THR A 354 -22.56 15.73 -24.61
N SER A 355 -21.25 15.61 -24.42
CA SER A 355 -20.24 16.10 -25.38
C SER A 355 -19.98 15.14 -26.56
N ARG A 356 -20.52 13.91 -26.53
CA ARG A 356 -20.26 12.90 -27.57
C ARG A 356 -21.34 12.84 -28.66
N GLU A 357 -22.53 13.37 -28.39
CA GLU A 357 -23.65 13.33 -29.35
C GLU A 357 -23.70 14.55 -30.28
N THR A 358 -23.01 15.65 -29.95
CA THR A 358 -22.98 16.88 -30.77
C THR A 358 -21.85 16.95 -31.80
N ALA A 359 -20.99 15.93 -31.92
CA ALA A 359 -19.83 15.94 -32.81
C ALA A 359 -20.00 15.13 -34.13
N MET A 360 -21.20 14.62 -34.44
CA MET A 360 -21.45 13.84 -35.67
C MET A 360 -22.45 14.49 -36.66
N GLU A 361 -22.79 15.77 -36.50
CA GLU A 361 -23.72 16.46 -37.42
C GLU A 361 -23.14 17.69 -38.13
N GLU A 362 -21.81 17.83 -38.22
CA GLU A 362 -21.17 18.95 -38.94
C GLU A 362 -20.21 18.47 -40.06
N SER A 363 -20.76 17.75 -41.04
CA SER A 363 -20.12 17.59 -42.35
C SER A 363 -21.16 17.41 -43.46
N SER A 364 -21.89 18.49 -43.75
CA SER A 364 -22.75 18.64 -44.94
C SER A 364 -22.80 20.12 -45.36
N GLU A 365 -21.82 20.51 -46.17
CA GLU A 365 -21.91 21.40 -47.35
C GLU A 365 -23.06 22.44 -47.41
N CYS A 366 -22.76 23.76 -47.45
CA CYS A 366 -23.36 24.68 -48.43
C CYS A 366 -22.79 26.12 -48.38
N THR A 367 -23.00 26.81 -49.49
CA THR A 367 -22.56 28.14 -49.97
C THR A 367 -22.98 29.38 -49.14
N PRO A 368 -22.38 30.57 -49.39
CA PRO A 368 -22.65 31.79 -48.62
C PRO A 368 -23.77 32.65 -49.24
N THR A 369 -24.72 33.11 -48.42
CA THR A 369 -25.61 34.25 -48.71
C THR A 369 -25.92 35.10 -47.46
N PRO A 370 -26.19 36.42 -47.62
CA PRO A 370 -26.00 37.44 -46.58
C PRO A 370 -27.29 37.78 -45.79
N PRO A 371 -27.23 38.67 -44.77
CA PRO A 371 -28.15 38.66 -43.63
C PRO A 371 -29.41 39.50 -43.86
N SER A 372 -30.53 38.98 -43.38
CA SER A 372 -31.81 39.68 -43.28
C SER A 372 -32.19 39.86 -41.81
N SER A 373 -32.27 41.12 -41.40
CA SER A 373 -32.81 41.61 -40.14
C SER A 373 -34.29 41.26 -39.96
N MET A 374 -34.69 40.75 -38.79
CA MET A 374 -36.03 41.01 -38.23
C MET A 374 -35.98 41.12 -36.69
N LYS A 375 -36.58 42.20 -36.21
CA LYS A 375 -37.13 42.43 -34.86
C LYS A 375 -38.23 41.34 -34.62
N VAL A 376 -38.74 41.04 -33.43
CA VAL A 376 -39.51 41.86 -32.48
C VAL A 376 -39.91 41.00 -31.26
N ASP A 377 -40.28 41.70 -30.17
CA ASP A 377 -41.24 41.36 -29.07
C ASP A 377 -40.94 40.17 -28.13
N GLU A 378 -40.76 40.33 -26.82
CA GLU A 378 -41.58 41.00 -25.78
C GLU A 378 -42.92 40.30 -25.48
N ALA A 379 -43.01 39.85 -24.21
CA ALA A 379 -44.21 39.67 -23.38
C ALA A 379 -44.76 38.24 -23.11
N VAL A 380 -45.15 38.08 -21.83
CA VAL A 380 -46.18 37.17 -21.25
C VAL A 380 -45.76 35.69 -21.14
N GLY A 381 -45.95 34.94 -20.03
CA GLY A 381 -46.62 35.12 -18.74
C GLY A 381 -46.82 33.72 -18.12
N THR A 382 -46.89 33.65 -16.78
CA THR A 382 -47.68 32.70 -15.92
C THR A 382 -47.80 31.22 -16.32
N GLU A 383 -47.56 30.23 -15.44
CA GLU A 383 -48.46 29.86 -14.34
C GLU A 383 -47.83 28.87 -13.32
N ARG A 384 -48.34 28.95 -12.08
CA ARG A 384 -48.18 27.95 -11.00
C ARG A 384 -49.12 26.76 -11.26
N ILE A 385 -48.60 25.54 -11.24
CA ILE A 385 -49.41 24.33 -11.10
C ILE A 385 -48.95 23.56 -9.86
N THR A 386 -49.77 23.64 -8.83
CA THR A 386 -49.82 22.72 -7.68
C THR A 386 -50.42 21.38 -8.13
N ALA A 387 -49.70 20.28 -7.96
CA ALA A 387 -50.25 18.93 -8.11
C ALA A 387 -49.73 18.04 -6.97
N ALA A 388 -50.66 17.48 -6.19
CA ALA A 388 -50.42 16.51 -5.13
C ALA A 388 -50.09 15.11 -5.71
N PRO A 389 -49.23 14.30 -5.09
CA PRO A 389 -48.99 12.94 -5.54
C PRO A 389 -49.99 11.93 -4.94
N PRO A 390 -50.37 10.88 -5.69
CA PRO A 390 -51.30 9.85 -5.25
C PRO A 390 -50.64 8.79 -4.35
N SER A 391 -51.37 8.34 -3.33
CA SER A 391 -51.01 7.18 -2.52
C SER A 391 -51.19 5.89 -3.30
N VAL A 392 -50.13 5.10 -3.45
CA VAL A 392 -50.21 3.72 -3.94
C VAL A 392 -49.79 2.78 -2.82
N VAL A 393 -50.78 2.15 -2.20
CA VAL A 393 -50.61 1.02 -1.29
C VAL A 393 -50.33 -0.21 -2.14
N ARG A 394 -49.14 -0.81 -2.01
CA ARG A 394 -48.84 -2.13 -2.58
C ARG A 394 -48.22 -3.01 -1.50
N GLY A 395 -49.08 -3.82 -0.88
CA GLY A 395 -48.66 -4.91 0.00
C GLY A 395 -48.08 -6.06 -0.82
N LEU A 396 -46.84 -6.43 -0.54
CA LEU A 396 -46.22 -7.67 -0.98
C LEU A 396 -45.80 -8.44 0.27
N THR A 397 -46.67 -9.37 0.66
CA THR A 397 -46.43 -10.38 1.68
C THR A 397 -45.55 -11.47 1.08
N THR A 398 -44.30 -11.58 1.52
CA THR A 398 -43.41 -12.71 1.19
C THR A 398 -43.40 -13.71 2.35
N PRO A 399 -43.52 -15.03 2.09
CA PRO A 399 -43.46 -16.05 3.14
C PRO A 399 -42.01 -16.37 3.55
N PRO A 400 -41.77 -16.80 4.81
CA PRO A 400 -40.44 -17.13 5.29
C PRO A 400 -39.97 -18.50 4.77
N LEU A 401 -38.79 -18.52 4.14
CA LEU A 401 -38.05 -19.74 3.80
C LEU A 401 -37.29 -20.22 5.03
N SER A 402 -37.72 -21.34 5.59
CA SER A 402 -37.00 -22.09 6.62
C SER A 402 -35.79 -22.81 6.01
N ARG A 403 -34.58 -22.40 6.41
CA ARG A 403 -33.35 -23.15 6.17
C ARG A 403 -33.19 -24.21 7.26
N SER A 404 -33.22 -25.47 6.87
CA SER A 404 -32.82 -26.61 7.69
C SER A 404 -31.29 -26.66 7.78
N GLU A 405 -30.73 -26.36 8.94
CA GLU A 405 -29.32 -26.65 9.25
C GLU A 405 -29.13 -28.16 9.39
N THR A 406 -28.34 -28.74 8.48
CA THR A 406 -27.76 -30.06 8.66
C THR A 406 -26.59 -29.94 9.63
N GLY A 407 -26.83 -30.31 10.89
CA GLY A 407 -25.79 -30.50 11.89
C GLY A 407 -24.95 -31.72 11.56
N ASP A 408 -23.70 -31.49 11.18
CA ASP A 408 -22.67 -32.52 11.06
C ASP A 408 -21.66 -32.28 12.19
N SER A 409 -22.00 -32.79 13.38
CA SER A 409 -21.16 -32.76 14.57
C SER A 409 -20.22 -33.96 14.55
N VAL A 410 -18.96 -33.70 14.19
CA VAL A 410 -17.86 -34.68 14.27
C VAL A 410 -17.31 -34.67 15.70
N GLU A 411 -17.67 -35.69 16.48
CA GLU A 411 -17.03 -35.99 17.76
C GLU A 411 -15.62 -36.52 17.53
N ILE A 412 -14.60 -35.74 17.91
CA ILE A 412 -13.21 -36.20 17.94
C ILE A 412 -12.95 -36.78 19.33
N VAL A 413 -13.00 -38.11 19.41
CA VAL A 413 -12.54 -38.87 20.58
C VAL A 413 -11.01 -38.94 20.51
N CYS A 414 -10.35 -38.19 21.39
CA CYS A 414 -8.91 -38.35 21.62
C CYS A 414 -8.68 -39.46 22.66
N ASP A 415 -8.25 -40.63 22.19
CA ASP A 415 -7.68 -41.66 23.06
C ASP A 415 -6.34 -41.21 23.61
N VAL A 416 -6.27 -41.09 24.93
CA VAL A 416 -5.07 -40.86 25.73
C VAL A 416 -4.43 -42.23 25.98
N LEU A 417 -3.27 -42.50 25.36
CA LEU A 417 -2.42 -43.62 25.75
C LEU A 417 -1.46 -43.17 26.85
N ALA A 418 -1.49 -43.92 27.96
CA ALA A 418 -0.65 -43.80 29.14
C ALA A 418 0.77 -44.36 28.93
#